data_AF-A0A9P5MMS7-F1
#
_entry.id   AF-A0A9P5MMS7-F1
#
_cell.length_a   1.000
_cell.length_b   1.000
_cell.length_c   1.000
_cell.angle_alpha   90.00
_cell.angle_beta   90.00
_cell.angle_gamma   90.00
#
_symmetry.space_group_name_H-M   'P 1'
#
loop_
_entity.id
_entity.type
_entity.pdbx_description
1 polymer ?
#
loop_
_entity_poly.entity_id
_entity_poly.type
_entity_poly.pdbx_seq_one_letter_code
_entity_poly.pdbx_strand_id
1 'polypeptide(L)'
;MSDQQQPPQYSGQQQQQQPYQYQQQPQQPMWTQPPQNPQWQQQQPPYQSPPQNYGPPQGYYQQQPQWQPPQQQWQPQQPQQQWQPQQPQQQWQQQPPQQEQQQQQWQPDQKFQPPPQQPAPMQSPVFKWAKPKGSVLDSDVLDPNGNPIFTFHGTKKETIVSKASGGEIAKLHWSSPPTISLHGAKAVKISEWLPLNKQNHCRSLTVNGDNYRLADYNDTVMIFKNNAPNHSGILSDPKDLLQLELTPEALPLLEEFVIIAAILQSGHSLEKHGWFNQQSFQMGMIGGLAGQVAAGM
;
A
#
# COMPACT_ATOMS: atom_id res chain seq x y z
N MET A 1 -44.87 -56.88 -5.33
CA MET A 1 -43.85 -57.09 -4.28
C MET A 1 -42.77 -56.09 -4.57
N SER A 2 -42.77 -54.99 -3.82
CA SER A 2 -41.93 -53.81 -4.08
C SER A 2 -41.10 -53.58 -2.83
N ASP A 3 -39.80 -53.89 -2.91
CA ASP A 3 -38.85 -53.71 -1.82
C ASP A 3 -38.47 -52.24 -1.68
N GLN A 4 -38.92 -51.62 -0.59
CA GLN A 4 -38.46 -50.32 -0.12
C GLN A 4 -37.14 -50.52 0.64
N GLN A 5 -36.03 -50.08 0.04
CA GLN A 5 -34.76 -49.95 0.74
C GLN A 5 -34.73 -48.62 1.53
N GLN A 6 -34.62 -48.75 2.85
CA GLN A 6 -34.35 -47.62 3.74
C GLN A 6 -32.85 -47.23 3.70
N PRO A 7 -32.52 -45.93 3.71
CA PRO A 7 -31.14 -45.48 3.79
C PRO A 7 -30.57 -45.59 5.23
N PRO A 8 -29.25 -45.77 5.37
CA PRO A 8 -28.60 -45.94 6.66
C PRO A 8 -28.53 -44.64 7.46
N GLN A 9 -28.86 -44.74 8.75
CA GLN A 9 -28.71 -43.68 9.74
C GLN A 9 -27.25 -43.59 10.22
N TYR A 10 -26.61 -42.44 9.99
CA TYR A 10 -25.29 -42.12 10.54
C TYR A 10 -25.45 -41.38 11.88
N SER A 11 -24.98 -42.00 12.96
CA SER A 11 -24.87 -41.39 14.28
C SER A 11 -23.52 -40.69 14.43
N GLY A 12 -23.53 -39.36 14.41
CA GLY A 12 -22.35 -38.53 14.67
C GLY A 12 -22.06 -38.43 16.16
N GLN A 13 -20.88 -38.90 16.60
CA GLN A 13 -20.34 -38.62 17.93
C GLN A 13 -19.86 -37.16 18.00
N GLN A 14 -20.45 -36.38 18.91
CA GLN A 14 -19.96 -35.06 19.27
C GLN A 14 -18.74 -35.18 20.20
N GLN A 15 -17.56 -34.78 19.72
CA GLN A 15 -16.40 -34.55 20.58
C GLN A 15 -16.52 -33.17 21.23
N GLN A 16 -16.61 -33.16 22.57
CA GLN A 16 -16.49 -31.95 23.39
C GLN A 16 -15.05 -31.42 23.31
N GLN A 17 -14.89 -30.20 22.83
CA GLN A 17 -13.64 -29.46 22.90
C GLN A 17 -13.59 -28.66 24.21
N GLN A 18 -12.52 -28.85 24.98
CA GLN A 18 -12.21 -28.08 26.20
C GLN A 18 -11.57 -26.73 25.83
N PRO A 19 -11.89 -25.62 26.53
CA PRO A 19 -11.27 -24.32 26.29
C PRO A 19 -9.93 -24.21 27.02
N TYR A 20 -8.84 -24.02 26.26
CA TYR A 20 -7.56 -23.58 26.83
C TYR A 20 -7.57 -22.06 27.01
N GLN A 21 -7.54 -21.59 28.26
CA GLN A 21 -7.22 -20.21 28.60
C GLN A 21 -5.69 -20.05 28.73
N TYR A 22 -5.07 -19.32 27.81
CA TYR A 22 -3.73 -18.79 28.01
C TYR A 22 -3.84 -17.30 28.36
N GLN A 23 -3.53 -16.98 29.62
CA GLN A 23 -3.36 -15.62 30.10
C GLN A 23 -1.91 -15.21 29.80
N GLN A 24 -1.67 -14.54 28.68
CA GLN A 24 -0.36 -13.92 28.42
C GLN A 24 -0.38 -12.48 28.93
N GLN A 25 0.50 -12.19 29.88
CA GLN A 25 0.80 -10.82 30.30
C GLN A 25 1.53 -10.08 29.16
N PRO A 26 1.12 -8.84 28.82
CA PRO A 26 1.87 -8.03 27.87
C PRO A 26 3.18 -7.57 28.52
N GLN A 27 4.31 -8.05 28.00
CA GLN A 27 5.60 -7.43 28.29
C GLN A 27 5.65 -6.07 27.59
N GLN A 28 5.87 -5.02 28.35
CA GLN A 28 6.02 -3.67 27.81
C GLN A 28 7.32 -3.56 27.01
N PRO A 29 7.31 -2.95 25.82
CA PRO A 29 8.52 -2.74 25.05
C PRO A 29 9.43 -1.72 25.76
N MET A 30 10.69 -2.11 25.97
CA MET A 30 11.76 -1.18 26.32
C MET A 30 12.02 -0.25 25.13
N TRP A 31 11.71 1.03 25.28
CA TRP A 31 12.12 2.06 24.35
C TRP A 31 13.64 2.27 24.45
N THR A 32 14.38 1.79 23.45
CA THR A 32 15.77 2.19 23.25
C THR A 32 15.78 3.56 22.57
N GLN A 33 16.54 4.49 23.14
CA GLN A 33 16.71 5.83 22.56
C GLN A 33 17.34 5.72 21.16
N PRO A 34 16.86 6.49 20.16
CA PRO A 34 17.48 6.51 18.85
C PRO A 34 18.88 7.15 18.93
N PRO A 35 19.86 6.63 18.16
CA PRO A 35 21.19 7.21 18.09
C PRO A 35 21.11 8.63 17.52
N GLN A 36 21.89 9.53 18.13
CA GLN A 36 22.00 10.91 17.69
C GLN A 36 22.56 11.01 16.27
N ASN A 37 21.94 11.92 15.53
CA ASN A 37 22.08 12.22 14.11
C ASN A 37 23.55 12.46 13.66
N PRO A 38 24.07 11.79 12.63
CA PRO A 38 25.32 12.20 12.00
C PRO A 38 25.09 13.45 11.14
N GLN A 39 25.85 14.52 11.43
CA GLN A 39 25.90 15.74 10.63
C GLN A 39 26.34 15.41 9.19
N TRP A 40 25.40 15.47 8.24
CA TRP A 40 25.72 15.41 6.82
C TRP A 40 26.36 16.75 6.39
N GLN A 41 27.67 16.71 6.12
CA GLN A 41 28.37 17.78 5.41
C GLN A 41 27.95 17.73 3.94
N GLN A 42 27.17 18.73 3.52
CA GLN A 42 26.81 18.95 2.13
C GLN A 42 28.07 19.40 1.35
N GLN A 43 28.66 18.50 0.58
CA GLN A 43 29.67 18.89 -0.42
C GLN A 43 28.94 19.48 -1.63
N GLN A 44 29.19 20.76 -1.92
CA GLN A 44 28.68 21.38 -3.13
C GLN A 44 29.43 20.86 -4.36
N PRO A 45 28.73 20.54 -5.47
CA PRO A 45 29.39 20.12 -6.70
C PRO A 45 30.15 21.28 -7.34
N PRO A 46 31.30 21.01 -8.01
CA PRO A 46 32.07 22.05 -8.69
C PRO A 46 31.30 22.59 -9.91
N TYR A 47 31.21 23.91 -10.00
CA TYR A 47 30.70 24.64 -11.16
C TYR A 47 31.54 24.31 -12.40
N GLN A 48 30.94 23.66 -13.39
CA GLN A 48 31.53 23.54 -14.73
C GLN A 48 31.22 24.79 -15.55
N SER A 49 32.26 25.45 -16.05
CA SER A 49 32.15 26.60 -16.94
C SER A 49 31.65 26.16 -18.33
N PRO A 50 30.79 26.95 -19.01
CA PRO A 50 30.38 26.64 -20.37
C PRO A 50 31.53 26.89 -21.37
N PRO A 51 31.64 26.08 -22.45
CA PRO A 51 32.66 26.28 -23.47
C PRO A 51 32.38 27.55 -24.29
N GLN A 52 33.43 28.36 -24.47
CA GLN A 52 33.44 29.49 -25.40
C GLN A 52 33.40 28.98 -26.84
N ASN A 53 32.37 29.40 -27.58
CA ASN A 53 32.26 29.15 -29.01
C ASN A 53 32.66 30.43 -29.78
N TYR A 54 33.65 30.31 -30.66
CA TYR A 54 34.14 31.36 -31.55
C TYR A 54 33.48 31.23 -32.93
N GLY A 55 32.74 32.26 -33.36
CA GLY A 55 32.78 32.74 -34.75
C GLY A 55 31.48 32.79 -35.56
N PRO A 56 31.37 33.73 -36.55
CA PRO A 56 30.11 34.26 -37.15
C PRO A 56 29.89 33.70 -38.60
N PRO A 57 28.95 34.15 -39.48
CA PRO A 57 28.17 35.41 -39.47
C PRO A 57 26.70 35.40 -39.99
N GLN A 58 26.01 36.52 -39.69
CA GLN A 58 24.96 37.23 -40.48
C GLN A 58 23.60 36.53 -40.72
N GLY A 59 22.58 37.03 -40.02
CA GLY A 59 21.17 36.79 -40.34
C GLY A 59 20.22 37.39 -39.31
N TYR A 60 19.69 38.58 -39.62
CA TYR A 60 18.54 39.28 -39.03
C TYR A 60 18.02 38.81 -37.67
N TYR A 61 18.47 39.45 -36.60
CA TYR A 61 17.92 39.30 -35.25
C TYR A 61 16.67 40.18 -35.07
N GLN A 62 15.50 39.56 -34.87
CA GLN A 62 14.45 40.18 -34.05
C GLN A 62 14.89 40.11 -32.59
N GLN A 63 14.95 41.26 -31.94
CA GLN A 63 15.30 41.38 -30.53
C GLN A 63 14.19 40.76 -29.67
N GLN A 64 14.48 39.63 -29.02
CA GLN A 64 13.68 39.17 -27.89
C GLN A 64 14.16 39.89 -26.61
N PRO A 65 13.25 40.41 -25.77
CA PRO A 65 13.61 41.04 -24.52
C PRO A 65 14.23 40.00 -23.57
N GLN A 66 15.51 40.21 -23.27
CA GLN A 66 16.29 39.44 -22.31
C GLN A 66 15.78 39.73 -20.89
N TRP A 67 14.89 38.88 -20.39
CA TRP A 67 14.50 38.89 -18.98
C TRP A 67 15.67 38.36 -18.14
N GLN A 68 16.25 39.23 -17.32
CA GLN A 68 17.19 38.85 -16.27
C GLN A 68 16.38 38.53 -15.00
N PRO A 69 16.47 37.31 -14.44
CA PRO A 69 15.87 37.04 -13.16
C PRO A 69 16.61 37.83 -12.06
N PRO A 70 15.89 38.44 -11.10
CA PRO A 70 16.53 39.11 -9.97
C PRO A 70 17.33 38.08 -9.15
N GLN A 71 18.64 38.31 -9.02
CA GLN A 71 19.48 37.55 -8.11
C GLN A 71 19.05 37.90 -6.67
N GLN A 72 18.20 37.06 -6.08
CA GLN A 72 17.95 37.12 -4.65
C GLN A 72 19.17 36.56 -3.92
N GLN A 73 19.94 37.48 -3.34
CA GLN A 73 21.01 37.21 -2.40
C GLN A 73 20.39 36.62 -1.12
N TRP A 74 20.36 35.28 -1.02
CA TRP A 74 19.98 34.61 0.22
C TRP A 74 21.11 34.77 1.24
N GLN A 75 20.90 35.66 2.21
CA GLN A 75 21.71 35.70 3.42
C GLN A 75 21.29 34.52 4.32
N PRO A 76 22.21 33.62 4.71
CA PRO A 76 21.89 32.57 5.67
C PRO A 76 21.75 33.21 7.06
N GLN A 77 20.51 33.38 7.53
CA GLN A 77 20.26 33.60 8.95
C GLN A 77 20.50 32.28 9.68
N GLN A 78 21.53 32.24 10.51
CA GLN A 78 21.74 31.16 11.48
C GLN A 78 20.72 31.30 12.61
N PRO A 79 19.90 30.28 12.91
CA PRO A 79 19.21 30.22 14.18
C PRO A 79 20.18 29.70 15.25
N GLN A 80 20.71 30.60 16.07
CA GLN A 80 21.19 30.25 17.40
C GLN A 80 19.98 29.95 18.28
N GLN A 81 19.62 28.68 18.46
CA GLN A 81 18.84 28.26 19.61
C GLN A 81 19.57 27.14 20.34
N GLN A 82 20.31 27.57 21.36
CA GLN A 82 20.95 26.74 22.35
C GLN A 82 19.88 26.33 23.39
N TRP A 83 19.20 25.21 23.14
CA TRP A 83 18.32 24.61 24.15
C TRP A 83 19.15 23.71 25.07
N GLN A 84 19.31 24.16 26.32
CA GLN A 84 19.78 23.33 27.42
C GLN A 84 18.64 22.43 27.90
N PRO A 85 18.83 21.12 28.06
CA PRO A 85 17.86 20.29 28.75
C PRO A 85 17.99 20.51 30.27
N GLN A 86 17.12 21.33 30.85
CA GLN A 86 16.82 21.23 32.28
C GLN A 86 15.98 19.96 32.49
N GLN A 87 16.59 18.94 33.08
CA GLN A 87 15.86 17.81 33.64
C GLN A 87 15.23 18.24 34.98
N PRO A 88 13.89 18.26 35.12
CA PRO A 88 13.31 18.23 36.44
C PRO A 88 13.42 16.79 36.97
N GLN A 89 14.32 16.59 37.94
CA GLN A 89 14.25 15.45 38.85
C GLN A 89 12.93 15.53 39.62
N GLN A 90 11.88 14.86 39.12
CA GLN A 90 10.70 14.59 39.92
C GLN A 90 11.02 13.41 40.84
N GLN A 91 11.43 13.73 42.06
CA GLN A 91 11.40 12.82 43.20
C GLN A 91 9.94 12.41 43.43
N TRP A 92 9.59 11.20 43.01
CA TRP A 92 8.37 10.54 43.48
C TRP A 92 8.54 10.17 44.95
N GLN A 93 8.14 11.07 45.85
CA GLN A 93 7.83 10.71 47.22
C GLN A 93 6.56 9.85 47.19
N GLN A 94 6.73 8.55 47.41
CA GLN A 94 5.62 7.63 47.65
C GLN A 94 4.92 8.03 48.95
N GLN A 95 3.82 8.79 48.84
CA GLN A 95 2.82 8.81 49.89
C GLN A 95 1.92 7.57 49.70
N PRO A 96 1.74 6.73 50.74
CA PRO A 96 0.77 5.66 50.67
C PRO A 96 -0.63 6.28 50.48
N PRO A 97 -1.47 5.75 49.58
CA PRO A 97 -2.82 6.25 49.39
C PRO A 97 -3.60 6.06 50.70
N GLN A 98 -4.05 7.17 51.29
CA GLN A 98 -5.11 7.14 52.29
C GLN A 98 -6.34 6.54 51.61
N GLN A 99 -6.74 5.36 52.06
CA GLN A 99 -8.04 4.79 51.78
C GLN A 99 -9.11 5.68 52.41
N GLU A 100 -9.54 6.72 51.70
CA GLU A 100 -10.86 7.28 51.93
C GLU A 100 -11.88 6.23 51.48
N GLN A 101 -12.35 5.45 52.46
CA GLN A 101 -13.61 4.72 52.36
C GLN A 101 -14.74 5.76 52.20
N GLN A 102 -14.90 6.28 50.99
CA GLN A 102 -16.17 6.87 50.61
C GLN A 102 -17.19 5.75 50.61
N GLN A 103 -18.00 5.70 51.66
CA GLN A 103 -19.23 4.94 51.72
C GLN A 103 -20.09 5.41 50.55
N GLN A 104 -20.03 4.69 49.43
CA GLN A 104 -20.96 4.87 48.33
C GLN A 104 -22.34 4.52 48.87
N GLN A 105 -23.09 5.57 49.18
CA GLN A 105 -24.50 5.51 49.47
C GLN A 105 -25.19 4.92 48.23
N TRP A 106 -25.61 3.66 48.35
CA TRP A 106 -26.39 2.97 47.34
C TRP A 106 -27.62 3.81 47.00
N GLN A 107 -27.64 4.41 45.82
CA GLN A 107 -28.85 4.99 45.25
C GLN A 107 -29.64 3.83 44.62
N PRO A 108 -30.80 3.46 45.17
CA PRO A 108 -31.71 2.56 44.47
C PRO A 108 -32.31 3.32 43.29
N ASP A 109 -32.52 2.63 42.17
CA ASP A 109 -33.21 3.09 40.96
C ASP A 109 -32.45 3.93 39.91
N GLN A 110 -31.15 3.69 39.71
CA GLN A 110 -30.61 3.88 38.36
C GLN A 110 -31.07 2.73 37.48
N LYS A 111 -32.17 2.95 36.75
CA LYS A 111 -32.58 2.10 35.62
C LYS A 111 -31.35 1.93 34.73
N PHE A 112 -30.83 0.71 34.67
CA PHE A 112 -29.73 0.33 33.79
C PHE A 112 -30.08 0.77 32.36
N GLN A 113 -29.55 1.92 31.94
CA GLN A 113 -29.52 2.23 30.53
C GLN A 113 -28.50 1.27 29.93
N PRO A 114 -28.90 0.44 28.93
CA PRO A 114 -27.93 -0.37 28.23
C PRO A 114 -26.84 0.57 27.71
N PRO A 115 -25.56 0.20 27.85
CA PRO A 115 -24.47 1.02 27.34
C PRO A 115 -24.78 1.35 25.87
N PRO A 116 -24.53 2.60 25.44
CA PRO A 116 -24.78 2.99 24.06
C PRO A 116 -24.11 1.97 23.15
N GLN A 117 -24.92 1.28 22.33
CA GLN A 117 -24.41 0.30 21.39
C GLN A 117 -23.45 1.04 20.47
N GLN A 118 -22.17 0.65 20.49
CA GLN A 118 -21.22 1.16 19.52
C GLN A 118 -21.73 0.79 18.13
N PRO A 119 -21.71 1.73 17.16
CA PRO A 119 -22.10 1.42 15.80
C PRO A 119 -21.31 0.21 15.33
N ALA A 120 -22.01 -0.76 14.74
CA ALA A 120 -21.36 -1.94 14.19
C ALA A 120 -20.24 -1.47 13.24
N PRO A 121 -19.03 -2.06 13.32
CA PRO A 121 -17.95 -1.68 12.44
C PRO A 121 -18.41 -1.86 10.99
N MET A 122 -18.35 -0.78 10.20
CA MET A 122 -18.59 -0.88 8.76
C MET A 122 -17.55 -1.83 8.17
N GLN A 123 -18.02 -2.94 7.62
CA GLN A 123 -17.13 -3.91 6.97
C GLN A 123 -16.58 -3.29 5.68
N SER A 124 -15.26 -3.27 5.55
CA SER A 124 -14.59 -2.87 4.33
C SER A 124 -14.94 -3.82 3.19
N PRO A 125 -15.35 -3.33 2.01
CA PRO A 125 -15.54 -4.19 0.84
C PRO A 125 -14.24 -4.86 0.42
N VAL A 126 -14.33 -6.16 0.10
CA VAL A 126 -13.21 -6.97 -0.40
C VAL A 126 -13.46 -7.34 -1.86
N PHE A 127 -12.54 -6.93 -2.71
CA PHE A 127 -12.50 -7.26 -4.14
C PHE A 127 -11.56 -8.43 -4.38
N LYS A 128 -11.93 -9.35 -5.28
CA LYS A 128 -11.21 -10.62 -5.46
C LYS A 128 -10.85 -10.83 -6.92
N TRP A 129 -9.66 -11.35 -7.19
CA TRP A 129 -9.29 -11.75 -8.55
C TRP A 129 -9.71 -13.19 -8.80
N ALA A 130 -10.67 -13.39 -9.71
CA ALA A 130 -10.94 -14.69 -10.29
C ALA A 130 -9.92 -14.96 -11.39
N LYS A 131 -9.04 -15.94 -11.20
CA LYS A 131 -7.93 -16.30 -12.11
C LYS A 131 -8.30 -17.49 -13.01
N PRO A 132 -9.19 -17.39 -14.02
CA PRO A 132 -9.57 -18.53 -14.86
C PRO A 132 -8.38 -19.09 -15.66
N LYS A 133 -7.35 -18.29 -15.92
CA LYS A 133 -6.14 -18.68 -16.67
C LYS A 133 -4.84 -18.61 -15.87
N GLY A 134 -4.95 -18.58 -14.53
CA GLY A 134 -3.80 -18.68 -13.63
C GLY A 134 -2.89 -17.43 -13.53
N SER A 135 -3.27 -16.29 -14.14
CA SER A 135 -2.51 -15.05 -14.05
C SER A 135 -3.40 -13.87 -13.67
N VAL A 136 -2.89 -12.96 -12.85
CA VAL A 136 -3.54 -11.66 -12.51
C VAL A 136 -3.70 -10.76 -13.75
N LEU A 137 -2.93 -11.01 -14.81
CA LEU A 137 -2.98 -10.25 -16.05
C LEU A 137 -4.06 -10.75 -17.02
N ASP A 138 -4.70 -11.88 -16.73
CA ASP A 138 -5.78 -12.49 -17.53
C ASP A 138 -6.87 -13.04 -16.58
N SER A 139 -7.56 -12.10 -15.92
CA SER A 139 -8.45 -12.37 -14.78
C SER A 139 -9.55 -11.33 -14.67
N ASP A 140 -10.63 -11.69 -13.96
CA ASP A 140 -11.69 -10.77 -13.60
C ASP A 140 -11.56 -10.33 -12.14
N VAL A 141 -11.83 -9.06 -11.86
CA VAL A 141 -11.97 -8.55 -10.50
C VAL A 141 -13.43 -8.55 -10.13
N LEU A 142 -13.77 -9.30 -9.10
CA LEU A 142 -15.10 -9.45 -8.56
C LEU A 142 -15.33 -8.44 -7.42
N ASP A 143 -16.53 -7.86 -7.38
CA ASP A 143 -17.03 -7.09 -6.25
C ASP A 143 -17.30 -7.99 -5.03
N PRO A 144 -17.66 -7.42 -3.86
CA PRO A 144 -18.00 -8.20 -2.67
C PRO A 144 -19.16 -9.20 -2.85
N ASN A 145 -20.01 -9.00 -3.86
CA ASN A 145 -21.14 -9.87 -4.18
C ASN A 145 -20.78 -10.94 -5.22
N GLY A 146 -19.55 -10.96 -5.72
CA GLY A 146 -19.08 -11.91 -6.73
C GLY A 146 -19.35 -11.49 -8.18
N ASN A 147 -19.79 -10.25 -8.43
CA ASN A 147 -20.01 -9.76 -9.79
C ASN A 147 -18.71 -9.20 -10.38
N PRO A 148 -18.36 -9.52 -11.64
CA PRO A 148 -17.19 -8.92 -12.28
C PRO A 148 -17.41 -7.42 -12.49
N ILE A 149 -16.43 -6.62 -12.09
CA ILE A 149 -16.41 -5.16 -12.25
C ILE A 149 -15.28 -4.66 -13.14
N PHE A 150 -14.16 -5.39 -13.17
CA PHE A 150 -13.05 -5.16 -14.09
C PHE A 150 -12.58 -6.46 -14.71
N THR A 151 -12.09 -6.39 -15.94
CA THR A 151 -11.48 -7.51 -16.66
C THR A 151 -10.09 -7.11 -17.10
N PHE A 152 -9.12 -7.98 -16.82
CA PHE A 152 -7.76 -7.90 -17.32
C PHE A 152 -7.62 -8.84 -18.50
N HIS A 153 -7.19 -8.32 -19.65
CA HIS A 153 -6.88 -9.11 -20.83
C HIS A 153 -5.41 -8.98 -21.19
N GLY A 154 -4.64 -10.00 -20.84
CA GLY A 154 -3.19 -10.04 -20.98
C GLY A 154 -2.72 -10.73 -22.25
N THR A 155 -1.74 -10.12 -22.90
CA THR A 155 -0.91 -10.72 -23.95
C THR A 155 0.55 -10.73 -23.50
N LYS A 156 1.45 -11.26 -24.33
CA LYS A 156 2.90 -11.23 -24.04
C LYS A 156 3.50 -9.81 -23.94
N LYS A 157 2.88 -8.81 -24.58
CA LYS A 157 3.44 -7.45 -24.70
C LYS A 157 2.62 -6.39 -23.98
N GLU A 158 1.35 -6.64 -23.74
CA GLU A 158 0.45 -5.67 -23.13
C GLU A 158 -0.68 -6.34 -22.36
N THR A 159 -1.20 -5.63 -21.37
CA THR A 159 -2.42 -5.98 -20.65
C THR A 159 -3.40 -4.81 -20.75
N ILE A 160 -4.61 -5.10 -21.20
CA ILE A 160 -5.71 -4.15 -21.26
C ILE A 160 -6.58 -4.36 -20.03
N VAL A 161 -6.96 -3.27 -19.37
CA VAL A 161 -7.87 -3.27 -18.23
C VAL A 161 -9.15 -2.56 -18.67
N SER A 162 -10.27 -3.25 -18.58
CA SER A 162 -11.59 -2.73 -18.95
C SER A 162 -12.58 -2.87 -17.80
N LYS A 163 -13.59 -2.00 -17.77
CA LYS A 163 -14.78 -2.18 -16.94
C LYS A 163 -15.59 -3.36 -17.47
N ALA A 164 -16.42 -3.96 -16.62
CA ALA A 164 -17.39 -4.97 -17.04
C ALA A 164 -18.36 -4.47 -18.14
N SER A 165 -18.57 -3.15 -18.24
CA SER A 165 -19.34 -2.51 -19.32
C SER A 165 -18.60 -2.38 -20.65
N GLY A 166 -17.33 -2.79 -20.73
CA GLY A 166 -16.51 -2.81 -21.94
C GLY A 166 -15.61 -1.58 -22.16
N GLY A 167 -15.71 -0.54 -21.31
CA GLY A 167 -14.85 0.64 -21.42
C GLY A 167 -13.42 0.36 -20.96
N GLU A 168 -12.42 0.62 -21.81
CA GLU A 168 -11.00 0.56 -21.44
C GLU A 168 -10.66 1.66 -20.43
N ILE A 169 -10.06 1.29 -19.29
CA ILE A 169 -9.61 2.23 -18.26
C ILE A 169 -8.09 2.35 -18.23
N ALA A 170 -7.37 1.29 -18.58
CA ALA A 170 -5.92 1.33 -18.59
C ALA A 170 -5.33 0.36 -19.60
N LYS A 171 -4.14 0.72 -20.09
CA LYS A 171 -3.31 -0.13 -20.93
C LYS A 171 -1.89 -0.17 -20.38
N LEU A 172 -1.44 -1.37 -20.05
CA LEU A 172 -0.09 -1.67 -19.58
C LEU A 172 0.72 -2.22 -20.74
N HIS A 173 1.86 -1.60 -21.05
CA HIS A 173 2.80 -2.11 -22.04
C HIS A 173 4.04 -2.64 -21.32
N TRP A 174 4.30 -3.94 -21.48
CA TRP A 174 5.38 -4.68 -20.82
C TRP A 174 6.70 -4.60 -21.60
N SER A 175 7.06 -3.40 -22.06
CA SER A 175 8.39 -3.10 -22.60
C SER A 175 9.42 -2.92 -21.48
N SER A 176 10.69 -2.67 -21.83
CA SER A 176 11.72 -2.31 -20.86
C SER A 176 12.17 -0.86 -21.11
N PRO A 177 11.73 0.12 -20.29
CA PRO A 177 10.87 0.00 -19.10
C PRO A 177 9.38 -0.18 -19.43
N PRO A 178 8.57 -0.72 -18.50
CA PRO A 178 7.14 -0.85 -18.70
C PRO A 178 6.43 0.50 -18.56
N THR A 179 5.34 0.69 -19.31
CA THR A 179 4.57 1.93 -19.32
C THR A 179 3.09 1.68 -19.11
N ILE A 180 2.38 2.68 -18.59
CA ILE A 180 0.94 2.67 -18.36
C ILE A 180 0.29 3.88 -19.05
N SER A 181 -0.86 3.65 -19.68
CA SER A 181 -1.77 4.67 -20.20
C SER A 181 -3.11 4.54 -19.47
N LEU A 182 -3.57 5.60 -18.81
CA LEU A 182 -4.84 5.64 -18.07
C LEU A 182 -5.87 6.46 -18.87
N HIS A 183 -7.06 5.92 -19.14
CA HIS A 183 -8.15 6.61 -19.84
C HIS A 183 -7.74 7.30 -21.15
N GLY A 184 -6.83 6.68 -21.93
CA GLY A 184 -6.29 7.26 -23.16
C GLY A 184 -5.31 8.43 -22.95
N ALA A 185 -4.92 8.73 -21.72
CA ALA A 185 -3.85 9.69 -21.43
C ALA A 185 -2.52 9.22 -22.02
N LYS A 186 -1.58 10.14 -22.16
CA LYS A 186 -0.23 9.82 -22.64
C LYS A 186 0.40 8.76 -21.75
N ALA A 187 0.99 7.74 -22.37
CA ALA A 187 1.70 6.70 -21.66
C ALA A 187 2.84 7.28 -20.79
N VAL A 188 2.91 6.85 -19.54
CA VAL A 188 3.95 7.19 -18.56
C VAL A 188 4.67 5.94 -18.11
N LYS A 189 5.94 6.05 -17.70
CA LYS A 189 6.65 4.88 -17.17
C LYS A 189 6.03 4.47 -15.85
N ILE A 190 5.89 3.17 -15.61
CA ILE A 190 5.36 2.69 -14.31
C ILE A 190 6.27 3.12 -13.16
N SER A 191 7.59 3.20 -13.37
CA SER A 191 8.54 3.73 -12.36
C SER A 191 8.35 5.22 -12.05
N GLU A 192 7.77 5.99 -12.96
CA GLU A 192 7.46 7.42 -12.76
C GLU A 192 6.08 7.60 -12.13
N TRP A 193 5.12 6.74 -12.48
CA TRP A 193 3.76 6.74 -11.92
C TRP A 193 3.68 6.15 -10.51
N LEU A 194 4.46 5.10 -10.24
CA LEU A 194 4.53 4.37 -8.97
C LEU A 194 6.00 4.30 -8.48
N PRO A 195 6.61 5.46 -8.17
CA PRO A 195 8.01 5.55 -7.77
C PRO A 195 8.30 4.73 -6.51
N LEU A 196 9.46 4.08 -6.51
CA LEU A 196 9.99 3.37 -5.35
C LEU A 196 10.86 4.30 -4.51
N ASN A 197 10.51 4.45 -3.23
CA ASN A 197 11.38 5.04 -2.24
C ASN A 197 12.35 3.98 -1.71
N LYS A 198 13.62 4.08 -2.13
CA LYS A 198 14.68 3.13 -1.77
C LYS A 198 15.04 3.12 -0.29
N GLN A 199 14.77 4.19 0.46
CA GLN A 199 15.12 4.26 1.89
C GLN A 199 14.19 3.41 2.74
N ASN A 200 12.90 3.42 2.41
CA ASN A 200 11.85 2.79 3.22
C ASN A 200 11.21 1.58 2.53
N HIS A 201 11.74 1.17 1.37
CA HIS A 201 11.20 0.08 0.54
C HIS A 201 9.71 0.23 0.23
N CYS A 202 9.20 1.47 0.20
CA CYS A 202 7.78 1.75 -0.03
C CYS A 202 7.59 2.41 -1.39
N ARG A 203 6.43 2.21 -2.01
CA ARG A 203 6.06 2.93 -3.22
C ARG A 203 5.16 4.11 -2.89
N SER A 204 5.24 5.17 -3.70
CA SER A 204 4.35 6.31 -3.59
C SER A 204 3.46 6.39 -4.82
N LEU A 205 2.23 6.84 -4.62
CA LEU A 205 1.24 7.04 -5.67
C LEU A 205 0.58 8.40 -5.45
N THR A 206 0.41 9.19 -6.51
CA THR A 206 -0.36 10.43 -6.45
C THR A 206 -1.61 10.29 -7.32
N VAL A 207 -2.79 10.39 -6.71
CA VAL A 207 -4.08 10.35 -7.41
C VAL A 207 -4.91 11.55 -6.99
N ASN A 208 -5.41 12.33 -7.95
CA ASN A 208 -6.22 13.53 -7.68
C ASN A 208 -5.58 14.52 -6.69
N GLY A 209 -4.25 14.62 -6.67
CA GLY A 209 -3.49 15.48 -5.76
C GLY A 209 -3.23 14.89 -4.37
N ASP A 210 -3.89 13.79 -4.02
CA ASP A 210 -3.62 13.05 -2.80
C ASP A 210 -2.42 12.12 -2.98
N ASN A 211 -1.59 12.02 -1.94
CA ASN A 211 -0.44 11.13 -1.93
C ASN A 211 -0.74 9.89 -1.09
N TYR A 212 -0.45 8.72 -1.66
CA TYR A 212 -0.57 7.43 -1.02
C TYR A 212 0.80 6.77 -0.92
N ARG A 213 1.00 6.02 0.15
CA ARG A 213 2.19 5.20 0.38
C ARG A 213 1.78 3.74 0.46
N LEU A 214 2.43 2.91 -0.32
CA LEU A 214 2.25 1.47 -0.35
C LEU A 214 3.46 0.85 0.36
N ALA A 215 3.21 0.17 1.47
CA ALA A 215 4.25 -0.43 2.29
C ALA A 215 3.95 -1.90 2.54
N ASP A 216 4.98 -2.72 2.43
CA ASP A 216 4.88 -4.16 2.69
C ASP A 216 4.80 -4.41 4.21
N TYR A 217 3.87 -5.26 4.63
CA TYR A 217 3.65 -5.64 6.02
C TYR A 217 3.13 -7.07 6.12
N ASN A 218 3.93 -8.00 6.67
CA ASN A 218 3.56 -9.40 6.89
C ASN A 218 2.83 -10.05 5.70
N ASP A 219 3.49 -10.07 4.53
CA ASP A 219 2.96 -10.65 3.28
C ASP A 219 1.74 -9.95 2.67
N THR A 220 1.42 -8.75 3.17
CA THR A 220 0.40 -7.86 2.61
C THR A 220 1.02 -6.54 2.18
N VAL A 221 0.38 -5.81 1.26
CA VAL A 221 0.71 -4.41 0.98
C VAL A 221 -0.36 -3.55 1.62
N MET A 222 0.03 -2.75 2.61
CA MET A 222 -0.84 -1.75 3.21
C MET A 222 -0.74 -0.43 2.44
N ILE A 223 -1.89 0.15 2.14
CA ILE A 223 -2.02 1.42 1.44
C ILE A 223 -2.38 2.48 2.48
N PHE A 224 -1.57 3.52 2.60
CA PHE A 224 -1.80 4.63 3.53
C PHE A 224 -1.96 5.93 2.76
N LYS A 225 -3.04 6.67 3.02
CA LYS A 225 -3.09 8.09 2.65
C LYS A 225 -2.07 8.87 3.47
N ASN A 226 -1.30 9.75 2.84
CA ASN A 226 -0.31 10.56 3.55
C ASN A 226 -0.98 11.39 4.65
N ASN A 227 -0.36 11.45 5.83
CA ASN A 227 -0.89 12.08 7.04
C ASN A 227 -2.16 11.45 7.65
N ALA A 228 -2.61 10.28 7.16
CA ALA A 228 -3.69 9.53 7.82
C ALA A 228 -3.11 8.48 8.78
N PRO A 229 -3.67 8.32 10.00
CA PRO A 229 -3.22 7.29 10.93
C PRO A 229 -3.68 5.87 10.52
N ASN A 230 -4.76 5.79 9.73
CA ASN A 230 -5.37 4.54 9.30
C ASN A 230 -4.98 4.20 7.86
N HIS A 231 -4.99 2.90 7.54
CA HIS A 231 -4.82 2.45 6.16
C HIS A 231 -6.08 2.76 5.34
N SER A 232 -5.89 3.00 4.05
CA SER A 232 -6.94 3.17 3.05
C SER A 232 -7.27 1.85 2.33
N GLY A 233 -6.36 0.89 2.38
CA GLY A 233 -6.60 -0.44 1.82
C GLY A 233 -5.51 -1.43 2.15
N ILE A 234 -5.82 -2.70 1.90
CA ILE A 234 -4.94 -3.84 2.13
C ILE A 234 -4.99 -4.73 0.89
N LEU A 235 -3.83 -4.97 0.27
CA LEU A 235 -3.65 -5.99 -0.75
C LEU A 235 -3.07 -7.23 -0.09
N SER A 236 -3.74 -8.36 -0.20
CA SER A 236 -3.29 -9.64 0.37
C SER A 236 -3.51 -10.77 -0.62
N ASP A 237 -2.75 -11.85 -0.52
CA ASP A 237 -2.94 -13.05 -1.34
C ASP A 237 -3.17 -14.30 -0.46
N PRO A 238 -4.25 -14.33 0.34
CA PRO A 238 -4.54 -15.49 1.17
C PRO A 238 -4.89 -16.70 0.30
N LYS A 239 -4.04 -17.74 0.36
CA LYS A 239 -4.26 -19.02 -0.34
C LYS A 239 -4.35 -18.86 -1.86
N ASP A 240 -3.43 -18.07 -2.44
CA ASP A 240 -3.32 -17.83 -3.89
C ASP A 240 -4.55 -17.12 -4.52
N LEU A 241 -5.43 -16.58 -3.69
CA LEU A 241 -6.52 -15.70 -4.10
C LEU A 241 -6.18 -14.26 -3.74
N LEU A 242 -5.80 -13.47 -4.74
CA LEU A 242 -5.51 -12.04 -4.55
C LEU A 242 -6.78 -11.31 -4.11
N GLN A 243 -6.67 -10.51 -3.05
CA GLN A 243 -7.75 -9.74 -2.45
C GLN A 243 -7.30 -8.31 -2.22
N LEU A 244 -8.18 -7.37 -2.54
CA LEU A 244 -8.03 -5.95 -2.24
C LEU A 244 -9.17 -5.53 -1.33
N GLU A 245 -8.85 -5.25 -0.08
CA GLU A 245 -9.78 -4.64 0.88
C GLU A 245 -9.59 -3.13 0.84
N LEU A 246 -10.68 -2.36 0.71
CA LEU A 246 -10.62 -0.89 0.71
C LEU A 246 -11.53 -0.32 1.80
N THR A 247 -11.10 0.75 2.45
CA THR A 247 -12.00 1.52 3.32
C THR A 247 -13.02 2.29 2.47
N PRO A 248 -14.17 2.69 3.05
CA PRO A 248 -15.17 3.48 2.32
C PRO A 248 -14.62 4.76 1.69
N GLU A 249 -13.64 5.41 2.33
CA GLU A 249 -13.00 6.64 1.82
C GLU A 249 -12.09 6.38 0.61
N ALA A 250 -11.62 5.14 0.45
CA ALA A 250 -10.71 4.72 -0.61
C ALA A 250 -11.45 4.15 -1.84
N LEU A 251 -12.73 3.83 -1.71
CA LEU A 251 -13.56 3.30 -2.81
C LEU A 251 -13.56 4.15 -4.09
N PRO A 252 -13.54 5.50 -4.04
CA PRO A 252 -13.43 6.31 -5.25
C PRO A 252 -12.13 6.07 -6.06
N LEU A 253 -11.12 5.42 -5.48
CA LEU A 253 -9.82 5.11 -6.08
C LEU A 253 -9.66 3.62 -6.44
N LEU A 254 -10.79 2.91 -6.52
CA LEU A 254 -10.80 1.47 -6.80
C LEU A 254 -10.09 1.14 -8.11
N GLU A 255 -10.25 1.95 -9.16
CA GLU A 255 -9.64 1.72 -10.47
C GLU A 255 -8.10 1.72 -10.37
N GLU A 256 -7.53 2.74 -9.74
CA GLU A 256 -6.09 2.87 -9.55
C GLU A 256 -5.53 1.74 -8.67
N PHE A 257 -6.20 1.39 -7.57
CA PHE A 257 -5.73 0.33 -6.68
C PHE A 257 -5.83 -1.06 -7.29
N VAL A 258 -6.84 -1.33 -8.13
CA VAL A 258 -6.94 -2.57 -8.91
C VAL A 258 -5.79 -2.67 -9.92
N ILE A 259 -5.46 -1.58 -10.61
CA ILE A 259 -4.35 -1.55 -11.57
C ILE A 259 -3.00 -1.75 -10.86
N ILE A 260 -2.79 -1.08 -9.73
CA ILE A 260 -1.59 -1.24 -8.90
C ILE A 260 -1.44 -2.69 -8.43
N ALA A 261 -2.51 -3.28 -7.91
CA ALA A 261 -2.51 -4.67 -7.46
C ALA A 261 -2.04 -5.60 -8.59
N ALA A 262 -2.57 -5.43 -9.80
CA ALA A 262 -2.13 -6.20 -10.97
C ALA A 262 -0.67 -5.95 -11.32
N ILE A 263 -0.19 -4.70 -11.30
CA ILE A 263 1.22 -4.36 -11.56
C ILE A 263 2.15 -5.02 -10.54
N LEU A 264 1.84 -4.92 -9.25
CA LEU A 264 2.65 -5.49 -8.18
C LEU A 264 2.69 -7.03 -8.25
N GLN A 265 1.59 -7.66 -8.66
CA GLN A 265 1.46 -9.11 -8.76
C GLN A 265 1.83 -9.67 -10.15
N SER A 266 2.24 -8.81 -11.08
CA SER A 266 2.51 -9.20 -12.48
C SER A 266 3.77 -10.03 -12.68
N GLY A 267 4.72 -9.99 -11.74
CA GLY A 267 6.05 -10.60 -11.91
C GLY A 267 6.97 -9.83 -12.88
N HIS A 268 6.56 -8.67 -13.39
CA HIS A 268 7.38 -7.85 -14.31
C HIS A 268 8.29 -6.87 -13.56
N SER A 269 9.57 -6.82 -13.92
CA SER A 269 10.50 -5.82 -13.36
C SER A 269 10.04 -4.40 -13.73
N LEU A 270 9.79 -3.59 -12.71
CA LEU A 270 9.39 -2.18 -12.88
C LEU A 270 10.60 -1.26 -13.13
N GLU A 271 11.82 -1.73 -12.84
CA GLU A 271 13.06 -0.97 -12.97
C GLU A 271 14.02 -1.58 -13.99
N LYS A 272 14.79 -0.72 -14.66
CA LYS A 272 15.83 -1.12 -15.63
C LYS A 272 17.04 -1.80 -14.96
N HIS A 273 17.28 -1.47 -13.69
CA HIS A 273 18.42 -1.98 -12.92
C HIS A 273 17.87 -2.93 -11.87
N GLY A 274 17.90 -4.24 -12.15
CA GLY A 274 17.26 -5.32 -11.39
C GLY A 274 17.81 -5.55 -9.98
N TRP A 275 17.87 -4.52 -9.14
CA TRP A 275 18.33 -4.57 -7.76
C TRP A 275 17.20 -4.79 -6.75
N PHE A 276 15.93 -4.61 -7.14
CA PHE A 276 14.80 -5.05 -6.34
C PHE A 276 14.31 -6.41 -6.83
N ASN A 277 14.80 -7.44 -6.15
CA ASN A 277 14.28 -8.79 -6.26
C ASN A 277 12.79 -8.75 -5.86
N GLN A 278 11.89 -9.10 -6.77
CA GLN A 278 10.48 -9.40 -6.51
C GLN A 278 10.26 -10.60 -5.58
N GLN A 279 11.32 -11.09 -4.91
CA GLN A 279 11.32 -12.32 -4.14
C GLN A 279 10.44 -12.25 -2.88
N SER A 280 10.12 -11.06 -2.35
CA SER A 280 9.20 -10.96 -1.21
C SER A 280 7.74 -11.25 -1.58
N PHE A 281 7.34 -11.11 -2.86
CA PHE A 281 5.99 -11.46 -3.33
C PHE A 281 5.93 -12.71 -4.20
N GLN A 282 7.07 -13.36 -4.50
CA GLN A 282 7.06 -14.74 -5.01
C GLN A 282 6.86 -15.75 -3.85
N MET A 283 5.95 -15.47 -2.91
CA MET A 283 5.47 -16.51 -2.00
C MET A 283 4.39 -17.33 -2.73
N GLY A 284 4.72 -18.56 -3.13
CA GLY A 284 3.75 -19.59 -3.52
C GLY A 284 3.69 -19.97 -5.00
N MET A 285 4.06 -19.09 -5.93
CA MET A 285 3.86 -19.35 -7.38
C MET A 285 4.84 -20.36 -8.02
N ILE A 286 5.76 -20.98 -7.27
CA ILE A 286 6.61 -22.10 -7.73
C ILE A 286 6.16 -23.41 -7.04
N GLY A 287 4.91 -23.80 -7.27
CA GLY A 287 4.39 -25.14 -6.93
C GLY A 287 3.62 -25.80 -8.07
N GLY A 288 3.32 -25.08 -9.16
CA GLY A 288 2.60 -25.59 -10.31
C GLY A 288 3.53 -25.95 -11.45
N LEU A 289 3.78 -27.25 -11.63
CA LEU A 289 4.29 -27.92 -12.83
C LEU A 289 4.31 -27.04 -14.09
N ALA A 290 5.48 -26.51 -14.44
CA ALA A 290 5.76 -26.10 -15.80
C ALA A 290 5.72 -27.36 -16.69
N GLY A 291 4.52 -27.68 -17.19
CA GLY A 291 4.34 -28.63 -18.27
C GLY A 291 5.06 -28.08 -19.50
N GLN A 292 6.25 -28.62 -19.76
CA GLN A 292 6.93 -28.52 -21.05
C GLN A 292 5.97 -29.02 -22.13
N VAL A 293 5.32 -28.11 -22.84
CA VAL A 293 4.73 -28.40 -24.15
C VAL A 293 5.91 -28.58 -25.10
N ALA A 294 6.36 -29.83 -25.23
CA ALA A 294 7.20 -30.25 -26.32
C ALA A 294 6.38 -30.09 -27.62
N ALA A 295 6.74 -29.07 -28.41
CA ALA A 295 6.31 -28.98 -29.79
C ALA A 295 6.98 -30.13 -30.56
N GLY A 296 6.21 -31.18 -30.85
CA GLY A 296 6.58 -32.18 -31.84
C GLY A 296 6.57 -31.54 -33.23
N MET A 297 7.72 -31.59 -33.90
CA MET A 297 7.80 -31.69 -35.36
C MET A 297 7.90 -33.16 -35.73
#